data_AF-A0A7S1YK27-F1
#
_entry.id   AF-A0A7S1YK27-F1
#
_cell.length_a   1.000
_cell.length_b   1.000
_cell.length_c   1.000
_cell.angle_alpha   90.00
_cell.angle_beta   90.00
_cell.angle_gamma   90.00
#
_symmetry.space_group_name_H-M   'P 1'
#
loop_
_entity.id
_entity.type
_entity.pdbx_description
1 polymer ?
#
loop_
_entity_poly.entity_id
_entity_poly.type
_entity_poly.pdbx_seq_one_letter_code
_entity_poly.pdbx_strand_id
1 'polypeptide(L)'
;NTNKLVEMVRKRQQHPNSDDDGPGWHLHAINNQGEQIRVGIQDVSALTWGVFPNREILQPTVFDPETFLVWSEEAFSLWTSLWQNLYDFDSPSYELLERIKDTYYLVAIIDHEFTTTSGSNNLWNAMSRVAAATAEGEGGER
;
A
#
# COMPACT_ATOMS: atom_id res chain seq x y z
N ASN A 1 7.85 -9.68 3.32
CA ASN A 1 6.39 -9.47 3.32
C ASN A 1 5.92 -8.76 2.04
N THR A 2 6.50 -7.62 1.66
CA THR A 2 6.15 -6.83 0.45
C THR A 2 6.09 -7.64 -0.85
N ASN A 3 7.05 -8.56 -1.10
CA ASN A 3 7.02 -9.41 -2.29
C ASN A 3 5.75 -10.27 -2.41
N LYS A 4 5.20 -10.76 -1.29
CA LYS A 4 3.95 -11.55 -1.29
C LYS A 4 2.74 -10.68 -1.63
N LEU A 5 2.70 -9.44 -1.14
CA LEU A 5 1.67 -8.46 -1.51
C LEU A 5 1.74 -8.17 -3.01
N VAL A 6 2.94 -7.91 -3.52
CA VAL A 6 3.19 -7.64 -4.95
C VAL A 6 2.73 -8.80 -5.83
N GLU A 7 3.06 -10.04 -5.47
CA GLU A 7 2.59 -11.23 -6.18
C GLU A 7 1.07 -11.37 -6.16
N MET A 8 0.43 -11.07 -5.03
CA MET A 8 -1.02 -11.14 -4.90
C MET A 8 -1.72 -10.11 -5.79
N VAL A 9 -1.23 -8.87 -5.82
CA VAL A 9 -1.76 -7.83 -6.71
C VAL A 9 -1.56 -8.23 -8.18
N ARG A 10 -0.38 -8.77 -8.53
CA ARG A 10 -0.10 -9.29 -9.89
C ARG A 10 -1.04 -10.43 -10.29
N LYS A 11 -1.28 -11.39 -9.40
CA LYS A 11 -2.20 -12.52 -9.65
C LYS A 11 -3.62 -12.05 -9.92
N ARG A 12 -4.08 -11.01 -9.20
CA ARG A 12 -5.41 -10.45 -9.44
C ARG A 12 -5.53 -9.76 -10.80
N GLN A 13 -4.45 -9.18 -11.31
CA GLN A 13 -4.43 -8.58 -12.66
C GLN A 13 -4.41 -9.61 -13.79
N GLN A 14 -3.91 -10.82 -13.53
CA GLN A 14 -3.78 -11.89 -14.54
C GLN A 14 -5.04 -12.74 -14.72
N HIS A 15 -6.00 -12.67 -13.80
CA HIS A 15 -7.28 -13.38 -13.88
C HIS A 15 -8.45 -12.39 -13.98
N PRO A 16 -8.67 -11.75 -15.15
CA PRO A 16 -9.92 -11.06 -15.43
C PRO A 16 -10.98 -12.15 -15.66
N ASN A 17 -11.79 -12.45 -14.65
CA ASN A 17 -12.96 -13.28 -14.90
C ASN A 17 -13.92 -12.49 -15.80
N SER A 18 -14.30 -13.11 -16.90
CA SER A 18 -15.22 -12.62 -17.93
C SER A 18 -16.43 -11.89 -17.33
N ASP A 19 -16.67 -10.69 -17.85
CA ASP A 19 -17.78 -9.73 -17.61
C ASP A 19 -17.61 -8.69 -16.49
N ASP A 20 -16.47 -8.67 -15.76
CA ASP A 20 -16.18 -7.68 -14.70
C ASP A 20 -14.83 -6.98 -14.95
N ASP A 21 -14.77 -6.13 -15.98
CA ASP A 21 -13.58 -5.38 -16.43
C ASP A 21 -13.28 -4.15 -15.55
N GLY A 22 -13.31 -4.30 -14.23
CA GLY A 22 -12.78 -3.30 -13.31
C GLY A 22 -11.24 -3.30 -13.32
N PRO A 23 -10.54 -2.16 -13.12
CA PRO A 23 -9.07 -2.09 -13.25
C PRO A 23 -8.28 -2.80 -12.13
N GLY A 24 -8.93 -3.68 -11.35
CA GLY A 24 -8.32 -4.47 -10.29
C GLY A 24 -7.69 -3.61 -9.19
N TRP A 25 -6.68 -4.17 -8.53
CA TRP A 25 -5.94 -3.46 -7.48
C TRP A 25 -4.74 -2.73 -8.04
N HIS A 26 -4.50 -1.54 -7.49
CA HIS A 26 -3.31 -0.74 -7.69
C HIS A 26 -2.48 -0.77 -6.41
N LEU A 27 -1.18 -1.06 -6.53
CA LEU A 27 -0.21 -0.98 -5.45
C LEU A 27 0.97 -0.10 -5.86
N HIS A 28 1.35 0.82 -4.96
CA HIS A 28 2.57 1.61 -5.05
C HIS A 28 3.31 1.49 -3.71
N ALA A 29 4.49 0.90 -3.73
CA ALA A 29 5.37 0.78 -2.58
C ALA A 29 6.69 1.51 -2.84
N ILE A 30 7.26 2.12 -1.80
CA ILE A 30 8.57 2.77 -1.82
C ILE A 30 9.30 2.55 -0.48
N ASN A 31 10.61 2.31 -0.52
CA ASN A 31 11.45 2.28 0.70
C ASN A 31 12.21 3.61 0.89
N ASN A 32 12.88 3.75 2.03
CA ASN A 32 13.63 4.95 2.38
C ASN A 32 14.81 5.24 1.40
N GLN A 33 15.23 4.25 0.62
CA GLN A 33 16.26 4.39 -0.42
C GLN A 33 15.70 4.86 -1.77
N GLY A 34 14.38 5.01 -1.89
CA GLY A 34 13.70 5.43 -3.11
C GLY A 34 13.43 4.30 -4.11
N GLU A 35 13.67 3.04 -3.73
CA GLU A 35 13.33 1.88 -4.55
C GLU A 35 11.81 1.68 -4.58
N GLN A 36 11.25 1.58 -5.78
CA GLN A 36 9.81 1.57 -5.97
C GLN A 36 9.32 0.23 -6.51
N ILE A 37 8.15 -0.18 -6.07
CA ILE A 37 7.40 -1.29 -6.64
C ILE A 37 6.01 -0.80 -6.99
N ARG A 38 5.67 -0.83 -8.28
CA ARG A 38 4.35 -0.41 -8.78
C ARG A 38 3.68 -1.55 -9.53
N VAL A 39 2.39 -1.75 -9.27
CA VAL A 39 1.59 -2.80 -9.89
C VAL A 39 0.19 -2.24 -10.15
N GLY A 40 -0.31 -2.36 -11.39
CA GLY A 40 -1.64 -1.85 -11.79
C GLY A 40 -1.59 -0.48 -12.43
N ILE A 41 -2.66 0.30 -12.24
CA ILE A 41 -2.75 1.69 -12.73
C ILE A 41 -1.53 2.48 -12.26
N GLN A 42 -0.92 3.25 -13.16
CA GLN A 42 0.27 4.06 -12.89
C GLN A 42 -0.02 5.56 -12.88
N ASP A 43 -1.27 5.95 -13.11
CA ASP A 43 -1.74 7.32 -13.23
C ASP A 43 -2.56 7.72 -11.98
N VAL A 44 -3.06 8.95 -11.95
CA VAL A 44 -3.88 9.49 -10.87
C VAL A 44 -5.20 8.72 -10.74
N SER A 45 -5.50 8.24 -9.53
CA SER A 45 -6.75 7.55 -9.20
C SER A 45 -7.68 8.46 -8.38
N ALA A 46 -8.91 8.68 -8.84
CA ALA A 46 -9.94 9.32 -8.01
C ALA A 46 -10.40 8.37 -6.90
N LEU A 47 -10.26 8.79 -5.65
CA LEU A 47 -10.64 8.00 -4.47
C LEU A 47 -12.00 8.38 -3.89
N THR A 48 -12.44 9.60 -4.13
CA THR A 48 -13.75 10.08 -3.69
C THR A 48 -14.31 10.98 -4.77
N TRP A 49 -15.56 10.73 -5.16
CA TRP A 49 -16.27 11.55 -6.12
C TRP A 49 -17.74 11.71 -5.75
N GLY A 50 -18.37 12.77 -6.25
CA GLY A 50 -19.78 13.06 -6.03
C GLY A 50 -20.45 13.54 -7.31
N VAL A 51 -21.64 13.01 -7.57
CA VAL A 51 -22.51 13.43 -8.68
C VAL A 51 -23.69 14.21 -8.08
N PHE A 52 -23.87 15.44 -8.53
CA PHE A 52 -24.91 16.34 -8.04
C PHE A 52 -25.75 16.89 -9.20
N PRO A 53 -27.08 17.04 -9.06
CA PRO A 53 -27.91 17.61 -10.11
C PRO A 53 -27.44 19.01 -10.52
N ASN A 54 -27.40 19.26 -11.82
CA ASN A 54 -27.01 20.55 -12.41
C ASN A 54 -25.63 21.07 -11.98
N ARG A 55 -24.71 20.18 -11.63
CA ARG A 55 -23.31 20.49 -11.31
C ARG A 55 -22.39 19.49 -11.98
N GLU A 56 -21.15 19.90 -12.21
CA GLU A 56 -20.09 19.01 -12.67
C GLU A 56 -19.73 17.98 -11.58
N ILE A 57 -19.15 16.86 -12.02
CA ILE A 57 -18.67 15.82 -11.11
C ILE A 57 -17.51 16.39 -10.30
N LEU A 58 -17.57 16.23 -8.98
CA LEU A 58 -16.52 16.67 -8.07
C LEU A 58 -15.68 15.48 -7.62
N GLN A 59 -14.36 15.63 -7.62
CA GLN A 59 -13.40 14.61 -7.18
C GLN A 59 -12.41 15.22 -6.19
N PRO A 60 -12.81 15.43 -4.92
CA PRO A 60 -11.99 16.16 -3.96
C PRO A 60 -10.73 15.41 -3.50
N THR A 61 -10.73 14.09 -3.60
CA THR A 61 -9.63 13.25 -3.11
C THR A 61 -9.13 12.34 -4.20
N VAL A 62 -7.84 12.45 -4.51
CA VAL A 62 -7.15 11.62 -5.51
C VAL A 62 -5.89 11.01 -4.90
N PHE A 63 -5.46 9.89 -5.46
CA PHE A 63 -4.13 9.36 -5.29
C PHE A 63 -3.30 9.75 -6.51
N ASP A 64 -2.23 10.49 -6.28
CA ASP A 64 -1.25 10.85 -7.31
C ASP A 64 0.11 10.21 -6.95
N PRO A 65 0.66 9.33 -7.80
CA PRO A 65 1.97 8.72 -7.58
C PRO A 65 3.11 9.72 -7.38
N GLU A 66 3.09 10.89 -8.04
CA GLU A 66 4.15 11.89 -7.87
C GLU A 66 4.07 12.57 -6.51
N THR A 67 2.86 12.98 -6.10
CA THR A 67 2.61 13.48 -4.74
C THR A 67 2.99 12.45 -3.68
N PHE A 68 2.71 11.16 -3.90
CA PHE A 68 3.08 10.09 -2.97
C PHE A 68 4.61 9.96 -2.78
N LEU A 69 5.42 10.19 -3.82
CA LEU A 69 6.87 10.18 -3.70
C LEU A 69 7.37 11.29 -2.78
N VAL A 70 6.93 12.51 -3.02
CA VAL A 70 7.31 13.67 -2.18
C VAL A 70 6.87 13.45 -0.75
N TRP A 71 5.63 12.99 -0.56
CA TRP A 71 5.11 12.70 0.78
C TRP A 71 5.86 11.57 1.48
N SER A 72 6.37 10.57 0.74
CA SER A 72 7.09 9.45 1.34
C SER A 72 8.38 9.89 2.03
N GLU A 73 9.10 10.87 1.47
CA GLU A 73 10.30 11.44 2.08
C GLU A 73 9.97 12.09 3.43
N GLU A 74 8.88 12.85 3.48
CA GLU A 74 8.37 13.44 4.72
C GLU A 74 7.98 12.36 5.73
N ALA A 75 7.22 11.34 5.30
CA ALA A 75 6.79 10.24 6.17
C ALA A 75 7.98 9.46 6.76
N PHE A 76 9.02 9.17 5.95
CA PHE A 76 10.23 8.52 6.44
C PHE A 76 11.01 9.41 7.40
N SER A 77 11.02 10.74 7.18
CA SER A 77 11.69 11.69 8.07
C SER A 77 11.08 11.74 9.47
N LEU A 78 9.78 11.43 9.63
CA LEU A 78 9.09 11.44 10.93
C LEU A 78 9.61 10.35 11.87
N TRP A 79 10.05 9.22 11.33
CA TRP A 79 10.67 8.16 12.14
C TRP A 79 11.89 8.68 12.89
N THR A 80 12.74 9.47 12.23
CA THR A 80 13.93 10.06 12.85
C THR A 80 13.57 11.32 13.65
N SER A 81 12.92 12.29 13.01
CA SER A 81 12.73 13.63 13.58
C SER A 81 11.80 13.69 14.79
N LEU A 82 10.78 12.82 14.85
CA LEU A 82 9.81 12.80 15.94
C LEU A 82 10.02 11.62 16.88
N TRP A 83 10.20 10.40 16.36
CA TRP A 83 10.19 9.20 17.21
C TRP A 83 11.58 8.84 17.72
N GLN A 84 12.57 8.76 16.84
CA GLN A 84 13.93 8.36 17.19
C GLN A 84 14.58 9.35 18.17
N ASN A 85 14.31 10.64 18.01
CA ASN A 85 14.78 11.72 18.89
C ASN A 85 14.23 11.66 20.34
N LEU A 86 13.25 10.80 20.64
CA LEU A 86 12.74 10.62 22.01
C LEU A 86 13.59 9.66 22.84
N TYR A 87 14.55 8.98 22.22
CA TYR A 87 15.35 7.94 22.82
C TYR A 87 16.85 8.24 22.73
N ASP A 88 17.61 7.77 23.69
CA ASP A 88 19.07 7.87 23.66
C ASP A 88 19.63 7.09 22.46
N PHE A 89 20.70 7.60 21.86
CA PHE A 89 21.31 7.06 20.65
C PHE A 89 21.67 5.56 20.75
N ASP A 90 22.19 5.12 21.89
CA ASP A 90 22.59 3.72 22.13
C ASP A 90 21.45 2.85 22.69
N SER A 91 20.22 3.36 22.74
CA SER A 91 19.10 2.60 23.28
C SER A 91 18.57 1.57 22.27
N PRO A 92 18.09 0.41 22.72
CA PRO A 92 17.45 -0.58 21.84
C PRO A 92 16.25 -0.01 21.06
N SER A 93 15.56 1.00 21.62
CA SER A 93 14.45 1.69 20.96
C SER A 93 14.92 2.54 19.78
N TYR A 94 16.05 3.23 19.91
CA TYR A 94 16.64 4.03 18.84
C TYR A 94 17.03 3.14 17.66
N GLU A 95 17.73 2.04 17.91
CA GLU A 95 18.14 1.07 16.89
C GLU A 95 16.93 0.41 16.21
N LEU A 96 15.86 0.10 16.96
CA LEU A 96 14.63 -0.46 16.40
C LEU A 96 13.99 0.51 15.39
N LEU A 97 13.89 1.79 15.73
CA LEU A 97 13.28 2.80 14.86
C LEU A 97 14.12 3.04 13.60
N GLU A 98 15.45 3.07 13.75
CA GLU A 98 16.37 3.13 12.61
C GLU A 98 16.17 1.95 11.67
N ARG A 99 16.14 0.73 12.22
CA ARG A 99 15.90 -0.48 11.44
C ARG A 99 14.55 -0.47 10.73
N ILE A 100 13.48 0.00 11.39
CA ILE A 100 12.17 0.12 10.74
C ILE A 100 12.25 1.07 9.55
N LYS A 101 12.80 2.27 9.75
CA LYS A 101 12.95 3.26 8.69
C LYS A 101 13.72 2.70 7.49
N ASP A 102 14.82 2.00 7.73
CA ASP A 102 15.74 1.58 6.66
C ASP A 102 15.33 0.28 5.95
N THR A 103 14.49 -0.56 6.57
CA THR A 103 14.13 -1.88 6.00
C THR A 103 12.68 -1.98 5.53
N TYR A 104 11.79 -1.09 5.96
CA TYR A 104 10.37 -1.18 5.63
C TYR A 104 10.04 -0.41 4.36
N TYR A 105 8.94 -0.83 3.73
CA TYR A 105 8.32 -0.13 2.62
C TYR A 105 7.09 0.62 3.13
N LEU A 106 6.91 1.85 2.64
CA LEU A 106 5.65 2.56 2.68
C LEU A 106 4.81 2.09 1.49
N VAL A 107 3.55 1.68 1.74
CA VAL A 107 2.72 1.02 0.72
C VAL A 107 1.35 1.69 0.65
N ALA A 108 0.97 2.15 -0.54
CA ALA A 108 -0.40 2.51 -0.91
C ALA A 108 -1.03 1.35 -1.70
N ILE A 109 -2.24 0.94 -1.33
CA ILE A 109 -3.04 -0.07 -2.04
C ILE A 109 -4.44 0.49 -2.26
N ILE A 110 -4.92 0.45 -3.51
CA ILE A 110 -6.22 0.97 -3.92
C ILE A 110 -7.00 -0.17 -4.56
N ASP A 111 -8.21 -0.37 -4.06
CA ASP A 111 -9.20 -1.27 -4.64
C ASP A 111 -10.19 -0.46 -5.47
N HIS A 112 -10.23 -0.68 -6.78
CA HIS A 112 -11.12 0.04 -7.69
C HIS A 112 -12.53 -0.57 -7.76
N GLU A 113 -12.76 -1.72 -7.11
CA GLU A 113 -14.03 -2.44 -7.16
C GLU A 113 -15.03 -1.93 -6.11
N PHE A 114 -15.37 -0.64 -6.18
CA PHE A 114 -16.15 0.07 -5.14
C PHE A 114 -17.61 -0.39 -5.00
N THR A 115 -18.16 -1.06 -6.02
CA THR A 115 -19.55 -1.57 -6.04
C THR A 115 -19.71 -2.92 -5.36
N THR A 116 -18.63 -3.64 -5.08
CA THR A 116 -18.70 -5.02 -4.62
C THR A 116 -18.88 -5.09 -3.11
N THR A 117 -20.14 -5.26 -2.69
CA THR A 117 -20.55 -5.25 -1.28
C THR A 117 -20.33 -6.58 -0.55
N SER A 118 -20.10 -7.70 -1.25
CA SER A 118 -20.03 -9.03 -0.63
C SER A 118 -19.27 -10.05 -1.49
N GLY A 119 -17.95 -9.87 -1.64
CA GLY A 119 -17.06 -10.85 -2.26
C GLY A 119 -16.01 -11.36 -1.28
N SER A 120 -15.64 -12.65 -1.39
CA SER A 120 -14.48 -13.24 -0.70
C SER A 120 -13.13 -12.63 -1.15
N ASN A 121 -13.17 -11.75 -2.15
CA ASN A 121 -12.03 -11.19 -2.86
C ASN A 121 -11.89 -9.68 -2.58
N ASN A 122 -12.06 -9.22 -1.34
CA ASN A 122 -11.77 -7.84 -0.94
C ASN A 122 -10.33 -7.67 -0.41
N LEU A 123 -9.89 -6.43 -0.26
CA LEU A 123 -8.55 -6.09 0.24
C LEU A 123 -8.23 -6.75 1.61
N TRP A 124 -9.20 -6.79 2.52
CA TRP A 124 -9.01 -7.35 3.87
C TRP A 124 -8.69 -8.85 3.85
N ASN A 125 -9.39 -9.63 3.03
CA ASN A 125 -9.13 -11.05 2.86
C ASN A 125 -7.77 -11.30 2.23
N ALA A 126 -7.36 -10.41 1.32
CA ALA A 126 -6.04 -10.41 0.73
C ALA A 126 -4.92 -10.20 1.77
N MET A 127 -5.06 -9.14 2.57
CA MET A 127 -4.10 -8.85 3.64
C MET A 127 -4.05 -10.00 4.66
N SER A 128 -5.21 -10.57 4.99
CA SER A 128 -5.29 -11.76 5.87
C SER A 128 -4.55 -12.96 5.30
N ARG A 129 -4.64 -13.22 3.98
CA ARG A 129 -3.90 -14.30 3.30
C ARG A 129 -2.40 -14.07 3.34
N VAL A 130 -1.95 -12.83 3.13
CA VAL A 130 -0.52 -12.51 3.21
C VAL A 130 0.00 -12.66 4.64
N ALA A 131 -0.78 -12.25 5.64
CA ALA A 131 -0.44 -12.46 7.05
C ALA A 131 -0.32 -13.96 7.37
N ALA A 132 -1.32 -14.76 7.01
CA ALA A 132 -1.32 -16.21 7.21
C ALA A 132 -0.13 -16.90 6.51
N ALA A 133 0.10 -16.59 5.23
CA ALA A 133 1.21 -17.16 4.47
C ALA A 133 2.60 -16.72 5.01
N THR A 134 2.67 -15.65 5.79
CA THR A 134 3.92 -15.22 6.44
C THR A 134 4.14 -15.96 7.75
N ALA A 135 3.08 -16.21 8.52
CA ALA A 135 3.14 -17.01 9.74
C ALA A 135 3.52 -18.49 9.47
N GLU A 136 3.04 -19.07 8.36
CA GLU A 136 3.37 -20.46 7.99
C GLU A 136 4.83 -20.63 7.53
N GLY A 137 5.44 -19.58 6.96
CA GLY A 137 6.83 -19.61 6.49
C GLY A 137 7.88 -19.55 7.60
N GLU A 138 7.52 -19.06 8.80
CA GLU A 138 8.43 -18.96 9.95
C GLU A 138 8.43 -20.25 10.81
N GLY A 139 7.52 -21.19 10.57
CA GLY A 139 7.40 -22.45 11.33
C GLY A 139 8.21 -23.63 10.77
N GLY A 140 8.91 -23.48 9.65
CA GLY A 140 9.60 -24.55 8.92
C GLY A 140 11.10 -24.71 9.20
N GLU A 141 11.71 -23.81 9.97
CA GLU A 141 13.13 -23.89 10.36
C GLU A 141 13.27 -23.94 11.88
N ARG A 142 12.91 -25.07 12.48
CA ARG A 142 13.36 -25.49 13.82
C ARG A 142 13.56 -27.00 13.87
#